data_AF-A0A2M8Q7K7-F1
#
_entry.id   AF-A0A2M8Q7K7-F1
#
_cell.length_a   1.000
_cell.length_b   1.000
_cell.length_c   1.000
_cell.angle_alpha   90.00
_cell.angle_beta   90.00
_cell.angle_gamma   90.00
#
_symmetry.space_group_name_H-M   'P 1'
#
loop_
_entity.id
_entity.type
_entity.pdbx_description
1 polymer ?
#
loop_
_entity_poly.entity_id
_entity_poly.type
_entity_poly.pdbx_seq_one_letter_code
_entity_poly.pdbx_strand_id
1 'polypeptide(L)'
;PLLIPGTRVSFMTILMLIAVVVVWFLMARTPFGFELKMLGANRKFAEYGGINTKRVIALSMAVSGILAGLAGAHLSMGLVKRLTINLSPGLGFEGIVVALLARNDPRWVLLAGLFYGYLRTGAQIMERSSDVTREVVLIIQAIIILLITAERLFPFV
;
A
#
# COMPACT_ATOMS: atom_id res chain seq x y z
N PRO A 1 8.20 -18.79 -7.94
CA PRO A 1 9.12 -19.14 -9.05
C PRO A 1 9.64 -17.84 -9.70
N LEU A 2 10.95 -17.75 -9.94
CA LEU A 2 11.59 -16.61 -10.61
C LEU A 2 11.29 -16.72 -12.12
N LEU A 3 10.79 -15.66 -12.75
CA LEU A 3 10.53 -15.66 -14.20
C LEU A 3 11.78 -15.34 -15.02
N ILE A 4 12.79 -14.68 -14.42
CA ILE A 4 14.02 -14.28 -15.10
C ILE A 4 15.21 -14.70 -14.23
N PRO A 5 16.16 -15.51 -14.76
CA PRO A 5 17.38 -15.84 -14.05
C PRO A 5 18.21 -14.56 -13.82
N GLY A 6 18.56 -14.25 -12.57
CA GLY A 6 19.43 -13.12 -12.21
C GLY A 6 18.72 -11.86 -11.68
N THR A 7 17.38 -11.77 -11.74
CA THR A 7 16.61 -10.65 -11.17
C THR A 7 15.72 -11.12 -10.03
N ARG A 8 15.44 -10.26 -9.03
CA ARG A 8 14.50 -10.57 -7.94
C ARG A 8 13.02 -10.59 -8.37
N VAL A 9 12.75 -10.61 -9.68
CA VAL A 9 11.40 -10.59 -10.25
C VAL A 9 10.81 -11.99 -10.17
N SER A 10 9.88 -12.15 -9.23
CA SER A 10 9.16 -13.39 -8.99
C SER A 10 7.77 -13.35 -9.64
N PHE A 11 7.15 -14.51 -9.83
CA PHE A 11 5.74 -14.63 -10.26
C PHE A 11 4.77 -13.75 -9.44
N MET A 12 5.14 -13.47 -8.19
CA MET A 12 4.41 -12.58 -7.30
C MET A 12 4.34 -11.11 -7.76
N THR A 13 5.28 -10.65 -8.60
CA THR A 13 5.20 -9.31 -9.21
C THR A 13 4.02 -9.22 -10.19
N ILE A 14 3.76 -10.29 -10.96
CA ILE A 14 2.58 -10.38 -11.83
C ILE A 14 1.31 -10.43 -11.00
N LEU A 15 1.32 -11.22 -9.91
CA LEU A 15 0.18 -11.29 -8.98
C LEU A 15 -0.13 -9.92 -8.36
N MET A 16 0.89 -9.11 -8.04
CA MET A 16 0.72 -7.76 -7.53
C MET A 16 0.07 -6.83 -8.55
N LEU A 17 0.49 -6.88 -9.82
CA LEU A 17 -0.16 -6.11 -10.89
C LEU A 17 -1.63 -6.50 -11.06
N ILE A 18 -1.93 -7.80 -11.03
CA ILE A 18 -3.32 -8.30 -11.08
C ILE A 18 -4.10 -7.78 -9.87
N ALA A 19 -3.53 -7.83 -8.67
CA ALA A 19 -4.18 -7.35 -7.45
C ALA A 19 -4.52 -5.86 -7.53
N VAL A 20 -3.64 -5.03 -8.06
CA VAL A 20 -3.90 -3.59 -8.26
C VAL A 20 -5.10 -3.39 -9.20
N VAL A 21 -5.15 -4.11 -10.33
CA VAL A 21 -6.26 -4.02 -11.29
C VAL A 21 -7.57 -4.49 -10.67
N VAL A 22 -7.54 -5.59 -9.91
CA VAL A 22 -8.72 -6.13 -9.21
C VAL A 22 -9.25 -5.15 -8.17
N VAL A 23 -8.37 -4.55 -7.35
CA VAL A 23 -8.76 -3.57 -6.33
C VAL A 23 -9.30 -2.29 -6.98
N TRP A 24 -8.65 -1.83 -8.06
CA TRP A 24 -9.16 -0.70 -8.83
C TRP A 24 -10.55 -0.97 -9.39
N PHE A 25 -10.75 -2.14 -10.01
CA PHE A 25 -12.06 -2.53 -10.55
C PHE A 25 -13.11 -2.63 -9.45
N LEU A 26 -12.78 -3.25 -8.31
CA LEU A 26 -13.65 -3.35 -7.14
C LEU A 26 -14.07 -1.94 -6.66
N MET A 27 -13.12 -1.01 -6.52
CA MET A 27 -13.41 0.34 -6.03
C MET A 27 -14.07 1.28 -7.06
N ALA A 28 -13.89 1.04 -8.36
CA ALA A 28 -14.39 1.92 -9.42
C ALA A 28 -15.71 1.45 -10.03
N ARG A 29 -15.97 0.13 -10.08
CA ARG A 29 -17.08 -0.45 -10.84
C ARG A 29 -18.08 -1.24 -10.00
N THR A 30 -17.81 -1.52 -8.72
CA THR A 30 -18.72 -2.35 -7.90
C THR A 30 -19.50 -1.55 -6.86
N PRO A 31 -20.73 -1.99 -6.51
CA PRO A 31 -21.54 -1.35 -5.47
C PRO A 31 -20.84 -1.38 -4.10
N PHE A 32 -20.09 -2.44 -3.81
CA PHE A 32 -19.27 -2.53 -2.59
C PHE A 32 -18.27 -1.37 -2.48
N GLY A 33 -17.61 -1.00 -3.58
CA GLY A 33 -16.68 0.13 -3.61
C GLY A 33 -17.36 1.48 -3.36
N PHE A 34 -18.61 1.63 -3.80
CA PHE A 34 -19.42 2.83 -3.54
C PHE A 34 -19.87 2.89 -2.08
N GLU A 35 -20.38 1.78 -1.54
CA GLU A 35 -20.77 1.66 -0.13
C GLU A 35 -19.60 1.96 0.80
N LEU A 36 -18.40 1.46 0.48
CA LEU A 36 -17.18 1.72 1.25
C LEU A 36 -16.79 3.20 1.26
N LYS A 37 -16.90 3.89 0.11
CA LYS A 37 -16.61 5.33 0.01
C LYS A 37 -17.64 6.18 0.77
N MET A 38 -18.92 5.85 0.66
CA MET A 38 -19.97 6.54 1.41
C MET A 38 -19.80 6.37 2.92
N LEU A 39 -19.52 5.15 3.36
CA LEU A 39 -19.29 4.85 4.77
C LEU A 39 -18.06 5.56 5.32
N GLY A 40 -17.01 5.70 4.51
CA GLY A 40 -15.81 6.49 4.84
C GLY A 40 -16.05 8.00 4.90
N ALA A 41 -17.00 8.53 4.12
CA ALA A 41 -17.35 9.95 4.11
C ALA A 41 -18.27 10.33 5.29
N ASN A 42 -19.34 9.57 5.51
CA ASN A 42 -20.23 9.78 6.65
C ASN A 42 -20.98 8.49 7.00
N ARG A 43 -20.60 7.87 8.12
CA ARG A 43 -21.22 6.65 8.62
C ARG A 43 -22.73 6.79 8.88
N LYS A 44 -23.17 7.90 9.47
CA LYS A 44 -24.60 8.10 9.78
C LYS A 44 -25.40 8.18 8.48
N PHE A 45 -24.89 8.89 7.49
CA PHE A 45 -25.53 9.00 6.17
C PHE A 45 -25.64 7.64 5.47
N ALA A 46 -24.59 6.82 5.52
CA ALA A 46 -24.62 5.47 4.95
C ALA A 46 -25.69 4.57 5.62
N GLU A 47 -25.81 4.63 6.95
CA GLU A 47 -26.84 3.90 7.69
C GLU A 47 -28.26 4.36 7.33
N TYR A 48 -28.48 5.68 7.19
CA TYR A 48 -29.76 6.21 6.72
C TYR A 48 -30.06 5.87 5.26
N GLY A 49 -29.04 5.74 4.41
CA GLY A 49 -29.16 5.34 3.01
C GLY A 49 -29.45 3.84 2.80
N GLY A 50 -29.66 3.07 3.87
CA GLY A 50 -29.97 1.64 3.82
C GLY A 50 -28.74 0.74 3.63
N ILE A 51 -27.52 1.29 3.75
CA ILE A 51 -26.29 0.51 3.64
C ILE A 51 -26.06 -0.26 4.95
N ASN A 52 -25.82 -1.57 4.84
CA ASN A 52 -25.46 -2.38 6.01
C ASN A 52 -23.98 -2.14 6.39
N THR A 53 -23.75 -1.12 7.22
CA THR A 53 -22.43 -0.71 7.73
C THR A 53 -21.62 -1.87 8.29
N LYS A 54 -22.24 -2.78 9.07
CA LYS A 54 -21.54 -3.93 9.66
C LYS A 54 -21.00 -4.88 8.59
N ARG A 55 -21.82 -5.17 7.57
CA ARG A 55 -21.41 -6.03 6.45
C ARG A 55 -20.27 -5.41 5.64
N VAL A 56 -20.36 -4.11 5.36
CA VAL A 56 -19.33 -3.39 4.58
C VAL A 56 -18.00 -3.38 5.32
N ILE A 57 -18.01 -3.15 6.63
CA ILE A 57 -16.81 -3.21 7.48
C ILE A 57 -16.23 -4.63 7.51
N ALA A 58 -17.05 -5.66 7.71
CA ALA A 58 -16.56 -7.04 7.74
C ALA A 58 -15.94 -7.46 6.39
N LEU A 59 -16.59 -7.10 5.27
CA LEU A 59 -16.07 -7.36 3.93
C LEU A 59 -14.78 -6.58 3.65
N SER A 60 -14.67 -5.32 4.07
CA SER A 60 -13.45 -4.53 3.86
C SER A 60 -12.27 -5.10 4.64
N MET A 61 -12.51 -5.58 5.86
CA MET A 61 -11.50 -6.29 6.66
C MET A 61 -11.10 -7.63 6.04
N ALA A 62 -12.04 -8.38 5.47
CA ALA A 62 -11.74 -9.64 4.79
C ALA A 62 -10.89 -9.41 3.53
N VAL A 63 -11.26 -8.42 2.71
CA VAL A 63 -10.51 -8.08 1.48
C VAL A 63 -9.11 -7.58 1.81
N SER A 64 -8.96 -6.69 2.82
CA SER A 64 -7.65 -6.21 3.24
C SER A 64 -6.79 -7.32 3.84
N GLY A 65 -7.40 -8.25 4.60
CA GLY A 65 -6.72 -9.44 5.13
C GLY A 65 -6.20 -10.37 4.03
N ILE A 66 -6.99 -10.61 2.98
CA ILE A 66 -6.54 -11.41 1.81
C ILE A 66 -5.34 -10.74 1.13
N LEU A 67 -5.42 -9.43 0.88
CA LEU A 67 -4.32 -8.68 0.25
C LEU A 67 -3.06 -8.67 1.11
N ALA A 68 -3.19 -8.46 2.42
CA ALA A 68 -2.08 -8.51 3.37
C ALA A 68 -1.46 -9.93 3.45
N GLY A 69 -2.30 -10.96 3.43
CA GLY A 69 -1.86 -12.35 3.37
C GLY A 69 -1.07 -12.67 2.09
N LEU A 70 -1.54 -12.20 0.93
CA LEU A 70 -0.82 -12.33 -0.34
C LEU A 70 0.53 -11.59 -0.32
N ALA A 71 0.57 -10.39 0.28
CA ALA A 71 1.82 -9.65 0.46
C ALA A 71 2.82 -10.38 1.39
N GLY A 72 2.34 -10.94 2.51
CA GLY A 72 3.16 -11.74 3.41
C GLY A 72 3.68 -13.03 2.77
N ALA A 73 2.81 -13.71 2.01
CA ALA A 73 3.15 -14.89 1.22
C ALA A 73 4.23 -14.58 0.16
N HIS A 74 4.18 -13.39 -0.46
CA HIS A 74 5.22 -12.94 -1.37
C HIS A 74 6.59 -12.79 -0.68
N LEU A 75 6.63 -12.20 0.51
CA LEU A 75 7.87 -12.00 1.26
C LEU A 75 8.54 -13.32 1.66
N SER A 76 7.75 -14.29 2.12
CA SER A 76 8.25 -15.59 2.57
C SER A 76 8.68 -16.50 1.42
N MET A 77 7.85 -16.64 0.38
CA MET A 77 8.10 -17.56 -0.73
C MET A 77 8.97 -16.96 -1.85
N GLY A 78 8.92 -15.64 -2.04
CA GLY A 78 9.61 -14.95 -3.14
C GLY A 78 11.04 -14.53 -2.79
N LEU A 79 11.20 -13.79 -1.68
CA LEU A 79 12.44 -13.06 -1.38
C LEU A 79 13.39 -13.83 -0.46
N VAL A 80 12.88 -14.32 0.68
CA VAL A 80 13.75 -14.88 1.74
C VAL A 80 13.85 -16.41 1.63
N LYS A 81 12.88 -17.06 0.97
CA LYS A 81 12.74 -18.54 0.86
C LYS A 81 12.81 -19.28 2.21
N ARG A 82 12.71 -18.55 3.32
CA ARG A 82 12.77 -19.01 4.71
C ARG A 82 11.89 -18.07 5.53
N LEU A 83 11.14 -18.62 6.49
CA LEU A 83 10.44 -17.81 7.48
C LEU A 83 11.46 -17.31 8.51
N THR A 84 11.86 -16.04 8.39
CA THR A 84 12.62 -15.35 9.44
C THR A 84 11.67 -14.72 10.45
N ILE A 85 12.00 -14.87 11.73
CA ILE A 85 11.36 -14.12 12.82
C ILE A 85 11.70 -12.65 12.59
N ASN A 86 10.70 -11.77 12.46
CA ASN A 86 10.79 -10.41 11.93
C ASN A 86 10.93 -10.29 10.40
N LEU A 87 10.13 -11.05 9.65
CA LEU A 87 10.09 -11.01 8.18
C LEU A 87 9.89 -9.58 7.62
N SER A 88 9.24 -8.69 8.37
CA SER A 88 9.19 -7.27 8.05
C SER A 88 8.66 -6.38 9.20
N PRO A 89 9.55 -5.77 10.01
CA PRO A 89 9.16 -4.67 10.87
C PRO A 89 8.73 -3.48 10.02
N GLY A 90 7.50 -3.00 10.18
CA GLY A 90 7.06 -1.69 9.65
C GLY A 90 6.46 -1.64 8.24
N LEU A 91 6.51 -2.69 7.40
CA LEU A 91 5.89 -2.64 6.05
C LEU A 91 4.40 -2.27 6.04
N GLY A 92 3.65 -2.67 7.09
CA GLY A 92 2.25 -2.25 7.23
C GLY A 92 2.10 -0.74 7.41
N PHE A 93 3.01 -0.11 8.15
CA PHE A 93 3.05 1.35 8.33
C PHE A 93 3.47 2.05 7.05
N GLU A 94 4.44 1.50 6.32
CA GLU A 94 4.81 1.98 4.98
C GLU A 94 3.64 1.91 3.99
N GLY A 95 2.74 0.93 4.13
CA GLY A 95 1.51 0.86 3.34
C GLY A 95 0.58 2.06 3.55
N ILE A 96 0.51 2.59 4.77
CA ILE A 96 -0.27 3.83 5.07
C ILE A 96 0.35 5.01 4.33
N VAL A 97 1.68 5.12 4.37
CA VAL A 97 2.43 6.18 3.67
C VAL A 97 2.14 6.15 2.16
N VAL A 98 2.21 4.98 1.54
CA VAL A 98 1.94 4.81 0.11
C VAL A 98 0.48 5.16 -0.22
N ALA A 99 -0.47 4.79 0.64
CA ALA A 99 -1.88 5.13 0.44
C ALA A 99 -2.14 6.65 0.52
N LEU A 100 -1.46 7.34 1.45
CA LEU A 100 -1.51 8.81 1.56
C LEU A 100 -0.89 9.48 0.34
N LEU A 101 0.26 9.00 -0.12
CA LEU A 101 0.93 9.49 -1.33
C LEU A 101 0.05 9.30 -2.58
N ALA A 102 -0.69 8.20 -2.66
CA ALA A 102 -1.66 7.93 -3.72
C ALA A 102 -2.99 8.67 -3.55
N ARG A 103 -3.14 9.55 -2.55
CA ARG A 103 -4.37 10.30 -2.23
C ARG A 103 -5.61 9.40 -2.02
N ASN A 104 -5.41 8.16 -1.57
CA ASN A 104 -6.45 7.12 -1.45
C ASN A 104 -7.14 6.74 -2.78
N ASP A 105 -6.50 7.02 -3.92
CA ASP A 105 -6.97 6.62 -5.23
C ASP A 105 -6.19 5.38 -5.71
N PRO A 106 -6.87 4.23 -5.92
CA PRO A 106 -6.21 2.97 -6.30
C PRO A 106 -5.37 3.05 -7.57
N ARG A 107 -5.67 3.99 -8.48
CA ARG A 107 -4.94 4.17 -9.74
C ARG A 107 -3.51 4.62 -9.52
N TRP A 108 -3.29 5.46 -8.52
CA TRP A 108 -1.98 6.05 -8.22
C TRP A 108 -1.15 5.20 -7.25
N VAL A 109 -1.75 4.18 -6.62
CA VAL A 109 -1.07 3.30 -5.65
C VAL A 109 0.14 2.60 -6.25
N LEU A 110 0.04 2.13 -7.50
CA LEU A 110 1.16 1.47 -8.17
C LEU A 110 2.36 2.40 -8.34
N LEU A 111 2.11 3.62 -8.83
CA LEU A 111 3.16 4.62 -9.05
C LEU A 111 3.76 5.10 -7.72
N ALA A 112 2.91 5.39 -6.73
CA ALA A 112 3.31 5.79 -5.39
C ALA A 112 4.16 4.69 -4.69
N GLY A 113 3.74 3.43 -4.80
CA GLY A 113 4.45 2.29 -4.22
C GLY A 113 5.80 2.03 -4.89
N LEU A 114 5.87 2.17 -6.22
CA LEU A 114 7.12 2.06 -6.96
C LEU A 114 8.12 3.16 -6.55
N PHE A 115 7.65 4.40 -6.47
CA PHE A 115 8.46 5.54 -6.03
C PHE A 115 8.97 5.36 -4.59
N TYR A 116 8.07 4.99 -3.68
CA TYR A 116 8.43 4.75 -2.29
C TYR A 116 9.42 3.58 -2.14
N GLY A 117 9.20 2.48 -2.88
CA GLY A 117 10.10 1.34 -2.94
C GLY A 117 11.48 1.70 -3.49
N TYR A 118 11.53 2.54 -4.53
CA TYR A 118 12.79 3.03 -5.11
C TYR A 118 13.59 3.84 -4.08
N LEU A 119 12.96 4.78 -3.38
CA LEU A 119 13.61 5.54 -2.30
C LEU A 119 14.16 4.61 -1.22
N ARG A 120 13.37 3.63 -0.79
CA ARG A 120 13.76 2.68 0.25
C ARG A 120 14.94 1.80 -0.18
N THR A 121 14.90 1.21 -1.38
CA THR A 121 16.01 0.39 -1.87
C THR A 121 17.24 1.24 -2.14
N GLY A 122 17.08 2.46 -2.65
CA GLY A 122 18.16 3.44 -2.79
C GLY A 122 18.83 3.75 -1.44
N ALA A 123 18.04 3.94 -0.38
CA ALA A 123 18.55 4.12 0.99
C ALA A 123 19.43 2.95 1.44
N GLN A 124 18.95 1.72 1.24
CA GLN A 124 19.67 0.51 1.62
C GLN A 124 20.98 0.31 0.84
N ILE A 125 21.04 0.78 -0.40
CA ILE A 125 22.27 0.74 -1.20
C ILE A 125 23.23 1.81 -0.70
N MET A 126 22.76 3.06 -0.50
CA MET A 126 23.57 4.16 0.02
C MET A 126 24.15 3.85 1.40
N GLU A 127 23.37 3.23 2.29
CA GLU A 127 23.83 2.78 3.62
C GLU A 127 24.99 1.77 3.54
N ARG A 128 25.07 1.00 2.45
CA ARG A 128 26.14 0.00 2.25
C ARG A 128 27.34 0.53 1.49
N SER A 129 27.15 1.53 0.62
CA SER A 129 28.18 2.03 -0.28
C SER A 129 28.80 3.37 0.15
N SER A 130 28.12 4.11 1.02
CA SER A 130 28.47 5.46 1.44
C SER A 130 28.30 5.60 2.95
N ASP A 131 28.95 6.59 3.56
CA ASP A 131 28.81 6.94 5.00
C ASP A 131 27.45 7.60 5.34
N VAL A 132 26.44 7.42 4.47
CA VAL A 132 25.12 8.03 4.60
C VAL A 132 24.18 7.01 5.22
N THR A 133 23.84 7.22 6.47
CA THR A 133 22.96 6.34 7.22
C THR A 133 21.50 6.48 6.74
N ARG A 134 20.73 5.39 6.86
CA ARG A 134 19.34 5.26 6.36
C ARG A 134 18.37 6.30 6.94
N GLU A 135 18.71 6.91 8.07
CA GLU A 135 17.96 7.98 8.74
C GLU A 135 17.73 9.17 7.82
N VAL A 136 18.69 9.50 6.94
CA VAL A 136 18.53 10.62 5.99
C VAL A 136 17.35 10.36 5.05
N VAL A 137 17.19 9.13 4.54
CA VAL A 137 16.07 8.80 3.66
C VAL A 137 14.75 8.72 4.43
N LEU A 138 14.77 8.26 5.68
CA LEU A 138 13.59 8.32 6.55
C LEU A 138 13.12 9.75 6.76
N ILE A 139 14.04 10.70 6.95
CA ILE A 139 13.72 12.13 7.07
C ILE A 139 13.11 12.65 5.76
N ILE A 140 13.69 12.32 4.60
CA ILE A 140 13.14 12.71 3.29
C ILE A 140 11.73 12.16 3.10
N GLN A 141 11.51 10.87 3.42
CA GLN A 141 10.17 10.25 3.36
C GLN A 141 9.18 10.94 4.31
N ALA A 142 9.60 11.27 5.52
CA ALA A 142 8.77 12.00 6.49
C ALA A 142 8.40 13.40 5.98
N ILE A 143 9.34 14.13 5.38
CA ILE A 143 9.08 15.44 4.77
C ILE A 143 8.08 15.31 3.61
N ILE A 144 8.22 14.29 2.76
CA ILE A 144 7.27 14.03 1.65
C ILE A 144 5.86 13.82 2.21
N ILE A 145 5.71 12.98 3.24
CA ILE A 145 4.41 12.72 3.88
C ILE A 145 3.85 14.00 4.49
N LEU A 146 4.68 14.77 5.19
CA LEU A 146 4.31 16.03 5.82
C LEU A 146 3.79 17.01 4.78
N LEU A 147 4.48 17.16 3.65
CA LEU A 147 4.11 18.08 2.58
C LEU A 147 2.75 17.70 1.95
N ILE A 148 2.54 16.41 1.67
CA ILE A 148 1.28 15.90 1.10
C ILE A 148 0.12 16.06 2.08
N THR A 149 0.38 15.82 3.36
CA THR A 149 -0.63 15.97 4.42
C THR A 149 -0.94 17.45 4.67
N ALA A 150 0.07 18.33 4.59
CA ALA A 150 -0.10 19.76 4.73
C ALA A 150 -0.97 20.34 3.60
N GLU A 151 -0.79 19.90 2.35
CA GLU A 151 -1.66 20.29 1.22
C GLU A 151 -3.14 19.92 1.45
N ARG A 152 -3.41 18.83 2.18
CA ARG A 152 -4.79 18.44 2.56
C ARG A 152 -5.38 19.35 3.64
N LEU A 153 -4.54 19.89 4.52
CA LEU A 153 -4.95 20.71 5.67
C LEU A 153 -5.13 22.18 5.27
N PHE A 154 -4.26 22.66 4.39
CA PHE A 154 -4.37 23.94 3.71
C PHE A 154 -4.57 23.69 2.21
N PRO A 155 -5.78 23.33 1.77
CA PRO A 155 -6.11 23.47 0.36
C PRO A 155 -5.91 24.95 0.06
N PHE A 156 -4.81 25.30 -0.62
CA PHE A 156 -4.54 26.67 -1.01
C PHE A 156 -5.73 27.16 -1.83
N VAL A 157 -6.56 28.01 -1.19
CA VAL A 157 -7.67 28.83 -1.70
C VAL A 157 -8.52 28.18 -2.80
#